data_AF-A0A521U6B2-F1
#
_entry.id   AF-A0A521U6B2-F1
#
_cell.length_a   1.000
_cell.length_b   1.000
_cell.length_c   1.000
_cell.angle_alpha   90.00
_cell.angle_beta   90.00
_cell.angle_gamma   90.00
#
_symmetry.space_group_name_H-M   'P 1'
#
loop_
_entity.id
_entity.type
_entity.pdbx_description
1 polymer ?
#
loop_
_entity_poly.entity_id
_entity_poly.type
_entity_poly.pdbx_seq_one_letter_code
_entity_poly.pdbx_strand_id
1 'polypeptide(L)'
;MAGVADRIRTILEERGWSERELGRRSGFATPSQLNGVLRNLDRDEGAVERATLKRIARGAEVSERWLLLGEGAPGDEDAARGPTSRESARPHMMNAIGFDDALAEAKRREPKIRAHAWEAVAGSSRYILRGIVTPEDIIKLARVAEELADPARIEAALEAQTARVRELEAQMAREHAAKKAAAAKKATAPKRGARGR
;
A
#
# COMPACT_ATOMS: atom_id res chain seq x y z
N MET A 1 -24.55 17.07 -6.71
CA MET A 1 -23.12 17.32 -6.46
C MET A 1 -22.69 18.36 -7.48
N ALA A 2 -21.99 19.42 -7.07
CA ALA A 2 -21.53 20.43 -8.02
C ALA A 2 -20.51 19.80 -8.99
N GLY A 3 -20.73 19.95 -10.29
CA GLY A 3 -19.84 19.40 -11.32
C GLY A 3 -18.57 20.24 -11.51
N VAL A 4 -17.69 19.80 -12.40
CA VAL A 4 -16.49 20.58 -12.76
C VAL A 4 -16.87 21.95 -13.34
N ALA A 5 -17.90 22.01 -14.19
CA ALA A 5 -18.40 23.25 -14.76
C ALA A 5 -18.89 24.24 -13.69
N ASP A 6 -19.59 23.74 -12.68
CA ASP A 6 -20.10 24.58 -11.58
C ASP A 6 -18.96 25.17 -10.76
N ARG A 7 -17.92 24.37 -10.44
CA ARG A 7 -16.73 24.89 -9.76
C ARG A 7 -16.02 25.98 -10.57
N ILE A 8 -15.92 25.82 -11.90
CA ILE A 8 -15.33 26.86 -12.76
C ILE A 8 -16.19 28.15 -12.71
N ARG A 9 -17.52 28.03 -12.73
CA ARG A 9 -18.43 29.18 -12.60
C ARG A 9 -18.28 29.87 -11.24
N THR A 10 -18.20 29.11 -10.16
CA THR A 10 -17.93 29.67 -8.82
C THR A 10 -16.65 30.50 -8.80
N ILE A 11 -15.57 30.03 -9.42
CA ILE A 11 -14.32 30.80 -9.54
C ILE A 11 -14.54 32.11 -10.30
N LEU A 12 -15.27 32.06 -11.42
CA LEU A 12 -15.54 33.26 -12.23
C LEU A 12 -16.36 34.29 -11.43
N GLU A 13 -17.35 33.84 -10.68
CA GLU A 13 -18.19 34.69 -9.83
C GLU A 13 -17.39 35.29 -8.68
N GLU A 14 -16.68 34.47 -7.90
CA GLU A 14 -15.90 34.91 -6.74
C GLU A 14 -14.79 35.91 -7.13
N ARG A 15 -14.18 35.73 -8.30
CA ARG A 15 -13.09 36.60 -8.77
C ARG A 15 -13.55 37.74 -9.68
N GLY A 16 -14.84 37.80 -10.01
CA GLY A 16 -15.38 38.79 -10.95
C GLY A 16 -14.77 38.69 -12.35
N TRP A 17 -14.37 37.49 -12.77
CA TRP A 17 -13.70 37.26 -14.05
C TRP A 17 -14.68 36.88 -15.14
N SER A 18 -14.44 37.38 -16.36
CA SER A 18 -15.12 36.85 -17.54
C SER A 18 -14.53 35.51 -17.96
N GLU A 19 -15.29 34.69 -18.68
CA GLU A 19 -14.77 33.45 -19.28
C GLU A 19 -13.53 33.69 -20.15
N ARG A 20 -13.50 34.83 -20.86
CA ARG A 20 -12.35 35.23 -21.68
C ARG A 20 -11.13 35.57 -20.84
N GLU A 21 -11.32 36.13 -19.64
CA GLU A 21 -10.22 36.42 -18.72
C GLU A 21 -9.58 35.12 -18.21
N LEU A 22 -10.40 34.19 -17.74
CA LEU A 22 -9.88 32.88 -17.32
C LEU A 22 -9.27 32.11 -18.50
N GLY A 23 -9.84 32.23 -19.70
CA GLY A 23 -9.27 31.68 -20.93
C GLY A 23 -7.85 32.22 -21.22
N ARG A 24 -7.63 33.52 -21.05
CA ARG A 24 -6.30 34.13 -21.18
C ARG A 24 -5.32 33.61 -20.12
N ARG A 25 -5.73 33.61 -18.85
CA ARG A 25 -4.88 33.15 -17.73
C ARG A 25 -4.51 31.68 -17.83
N SER A 26 -5.40 30.86 -18.38
CA SER A 26 -5.18 29.43 -18.60
C SER A 26 -4.33 29.12 -19.84
N GLY A 27 -3.88 30.14 -20.58
CA GLY A 27 -3.02 29.98 -21.75
C GLY A 27 -3.73 29.30 -22.93
N PHE A 28 -5.03 29.51 -23.10
CA PHE A 28 -5.71 29.09 -24.33
C PHE A 28 -5.26 29.95 -25.52
N ALA A 29 -5.07 29.31 -26.68
CA ALA A 29 -4.73 30.01 -27.92
C ALA A 29 -5.80 31.04 -28.30
N THR A 30 -7.07 30.70 -28.05
CA THR A 30 -8.20 31.61 -28.25
C THR A 30 -8.97 31.75 -26.94
N PRO A 31 -9.05 32.96 -26.34
CA PRO A 31 -9.74 33.17 -25.05
C PRO A 31 -11.21 32.73 -25.02
N SER A 32 -11.87 32.72 -26.18
CA SER A 32 -13.26 32.26 -26.35
C SER A 32 -13.44 30.74 -26.20
N GLN A 33 -12.36 29.95 -26.21
CA GLN A 33 -12.41 28.49 -26.11
C GLN A 33 -13.05 28.01 -24.80
N LEU A 34 -12.95 28.79 -23.72
CA LEU A 34 -13.51 28.41 -22.42
C LEU A 34 -15.03 28.22 -22.46
N ASN A 35 -15.76 28.98 -23.28
CA ASN A 35 -17.21 28.82 -23.42
C ASN A 35 -17.57 27.43 -23.98
N GLY A 36 -16.83 26.98 -25.01
CA GLY A 36 -16.99 25.66 -25.58
C GLY A 36 -16.64 24.54 -24.59
N VAL A 37 -15.59 24.77 -23.77
CA VAL A 37 -15.21 23.85 -22.70
C VAL A 37 -16.33 23.71 -21.67
N LEU A 38 -16.91 24.82 -21.19
CA LEU A 38 -18.01 24.79 -20.22
C LEU A 38 -19.25 24.10 -20.79
N ARG A 39 -19.63 24.41 -22.04
CA ARG A 39 -20.75 23.74 -22.72
C ARG A 39 -20.55 22.23 -22.87
N ASN A 40 -19.32 21.78 -23.07
CA ASN A 40 -19.01 20.36 -23.15
C ASN A 40 -19.10 19.71 -21.77
N LEU A 41 -18.57 20.36 -20.73
CA LEU A 41 -18.66 19.88 -19.34
C LEU A 41 -20.10 19.82 -18.83
N ASP A 42 -20.98 20.74 -19.24
CA ASP A 42 -22.41 20.69 -18.89
C ASP A 42 -23.14 19.48 -19.47
N ARG A 43 -22.66 18.97 -20.62
CA ARG A 43 -23.24 17.81 -21.29
C ARG A 43 -22.67 16.51 -20.76
N ASP A 44 -21.34 16.48 -20.56
CA ASP A 44 -20.59 15.33 -20.13
C ASP A 44 -19.27 15.79 -19.47
N GLU A 45 -19.11 15.50 -18.18
CA GLU A 45 -17.92 15.85 -17.41
C GLU A 45 -16.65 15.19 -17.96
N GLY A 46 -16.77 14.06 -18.67
CA GLY A 46 -15.67 13.35 -19.32
C GLY A 46 -15.29 13.86 -20.70
N ALA A 47 -16.06 14.79 -21.29
CA ALA A 47 -15.85 15.25 -22.66
C ALA A 47 -14.62 16.14 -22.84
N VAL A 48 -14.02 16.63 -21.75
CA VAL A 48 -12.87 17.53 -21.78
C VAL A 48 -11.62 16.81 -21.28
N GLU A 49 -10.54 16.95 -22.04
CA GLU A 49 -9.26 16.35 -21.69
C GLU A 49 -8.74 16.88 -20.34
N ARG A 50 -8.24 15.95 -19.51
CA ARG A 50 -7.65 16.27 -18.20
C ARG A 50 -6.55 17.35 -18.28
N ALA A 51 -5.73 17.35 -19.33
CA ALA A 51 -4.70 18.37 -19.54
C ALA A 51 -5.28 19.79 -19.66
N THR A 52 -6.46 19.92 -20.27
CA THR A 52 -7.18 21.19 -20.38
C THR A 52 -7.73 21.65 -19.03
N LEU A 53 -8.27 20.73 -18.23
CA LEU A 53 -8.73 21.05 -16.86
C LEU A 53 -7.58 21.49 -15.95
N LYS A 54 -6.41 20.85 -16.06
CA LYS A 54 -5.19 21.27 -15.34
C LYS A 54 -4.75 22.69 -15.71
N ARG A 55 -4.80 23.04 -17.00
CA ARG A 55 -4.51 24.43 -17.45
C ARG A 55 -5.49 25.43 -16.84
N ILE A 56 -6.77 25.07 -16.75
CA ILE A 56 -7.79 25.92 -16.12
C ILE A 56 -7.50 26.10 -14.62
N ALA A 57 -7.21 25.03 -13.89
CA ALA A 57 -6.84 25.09 -12.48
C ALA A 57 -5.64 26.03 -12.25
N ARG A 58 -4.59 25.86 -13.08
CA ARG A 58 -3.39 26.73 -13.04
C ARG A 58 -3.71 28.18 -13.35
N GLY A 59 -4.49 28.45 -14.40
CA GLY A 59 -4.90 29.81 -14.77
C GLY A 59 -5.82 30.46 -13.73
N ALA A 60 -6.57 29.64 -13.00
CA ALA A 60 -7.39 30.03 -11.87
C ALA A 60 -6.61 30.13 -10.56
N GLU A 61 -5.35 29.69 -10.49
CA GLU A 61 -4.57 29.62 -9.24
C GLU A 61 -5.36 28.89 -8.14
N VAL A 62 -5.93 27.73 -8.47
CA VAL A 62 -6.65 26.86 -7.54
C VAL A 62 -6.10 25.44 -7.60
N SER A 63 -6.39 24.64 -6.58
CA SER A 63 -6.03 23.22 -6.57
C SER A 63 -6.68 22.44 -7.73
N GLU A 64 -5.85 21.75 -8.52
CA GLU A 64 -6.23 20.75 -9.51
C GLU A 64 -7.10 19.68 -8.86
N ARG A 65 -6.74 19.23 -7.67
CA ARG A 65 -7.48 18.18 -6.95
C ARG A 65 -8.88 18.65 -6.59
N TRP A 66 -9.00 19.87 -6.07
CA TRP A 66 -10.30 20.47 -5.77
C TRP A 66 -11.12 20.70 -7.05
N LEU A 67 -10.51 21.23 -8.11
CA LEU A 67 -11.24 21.51 -9.35
C LEU A 67 -11.74 20.22 -10.03
N LEU A 68 -10.90 19.19 -10.11
CA LEU A 68 -11.22 17.97 -10.85
C LEU A 68 -12.10 17.03 -10.02
N LEU A 69 -11.82 16.86 -8.73
CA LEU A 69 -12.46 15.84 -7.87
C LEU A 69 -13.44 16.43 -6.85
N GLY A 70 -13.42 17.75 -6.63
CA GLY A 70 -14.19 18.38 -5.54
C GLY A 70 -13.61 18.11 -4.16
N GLU A 71 -12.38 17.60 -4.06
CA GLU A 71 -11.71 17.26 -2.79
C GLU A 71 -10.84 18.42 -2.29
N GLY A 72 -10.97 18.77 -1.01
CA GLY A 72 -10.17 19.84 -0.39
C GLY A 72 -10.78 21.23 -0.58
N ALA A 73 -9.92 22.26 -0.59
CA ALA A 73 -10.31 23.66 -0.79
C ALA A 73 -9.60 24.29 -2.01
N PRO A 74 -10.15 25.36 -2.61
CA PRO A 74 -9.56 25.99 -3.81
C PRO A 74 -8.13 26.48 -3.60
N GLY A 75 -7.81 26.99 -2.40
CA GLY A 75 -6.49 27.53 -2.05
C GLY A 75 -5.50 26.49 -1.51
N ASP A 76 -5.86 25.21 -1.47
CA ASP A 76 -4.92 24.17 -1.09
C ASP A 76 -3.74 24.18 -2.08
N GLU A 77 -2.52 24.14 -1.57
CA GLU A 77 -1.37 24.01 -2.45
C GLU A 77 -1.44 22.66 -3.16
N ASP A 78 -1.52 22.70 -4.50
CA ASP A 78 -1.17 21.58 -5.37
C ASP A 78 0.32 21.27 -5.32
N ALA A 79 1.09 22.01 -4.49
CA ALA A 79 2.43 21.64 -4.08
C ALA A 79 2.39 20.15 -3.91
N ALA A 80 3.11 19.53 -4.83
CA ALA A 80 3.29 18.12 -4.83
C ALA A 80 3.79 17.81 -3.40
N ARG A 81 2.92 17.23 -2.58
CA ARG A 81 3.26 15.95 -1.97
C ARG A 81 3.42 14.92 -3.08
N GLY A 82 4.23 15.27 -4.08
CA GLY A 82 5.17 14.36 -4.64
C GLY A 82 5.86 13.80 -3.42
N PRO A 83 5.90 12.48 -3.33
CA PRO A 83 6.47 11.83 -2.18
C PRO A 83 7.81 12.44 -1.82
N THR A 84 8.05 12.64 -0.53
CA THR A 84 9.35 12.99 0.00
C THR A 84 10.37 11.92 -0.37
N SER A 85 11.06 12.06 -1.50
CA SER A 85 12.21 11.24 -1.81
C SER A 85 13.44 11.93 -1.26
N ARG A 86 14.09 11.33 -0.26
CA ARG A 86 15.43 11.75 0.17
C ARG A 86 16.47 11.23 -0.82
N GLU A 87 17.41 12.10 -1.19
CA GLU A 87 18.53 11.80 -2.08
C GLU A 87 19.53 10.84 -1.39
N SER A 88 19.26 9.54 -1.42
CA SER A 88 20.26 8.52 -1.07
C SER A 88 20.39 7.52 -2.21
N ALA A 89 21.62 7.31 -2.66
CA ALA A 89 21.97 6.36 -3.73
C ALA A 89 21.65 4.89 -3.38
N ARG A 90 21.41 4.59 -2.09
CA ARG A 90 21.00 3.27 -1.62
C ARG A 90 19.47 3.15 -1.59
N PRO A 91 18.88 2.06 -2.14
CA PRO A 91 17.44 1.89 -2.22
C PRO A 91 16.84 1.51 -0.85
N HIS A 92 16.65 2.51 0.02
CA HIS A 92 15.98 2.35 1.31
C HIS A 92 14.48 2.65 1.20
N MET A 93 13.68 2.02 2.06
CA MET A 93 12.23 2.28 2.18
C MET A 93 11.94 3.74 2.55
N MET A 94 12.81 4.41 3.30
CA MET A 94 12.65 5.84 3.60
C MET A 94 12.69 6.74 2.36
N ASN A 95 13.21 6.26 1.22
CA ASN A 95 13.25 7.00 -0.05
C ASN A 95 12.04 6.66 -0.93
N ALA A 96 11.12 5.80 -0.45
CA ALA A 96 9.99 5.34 -1.22
C ALA A 96 8.87 6.39 -1.28
N ILE A 97 8.09 6.28 -2.35
CA ILE A 97 7.04 7.24 -2.63
C ILE A 97 5.95 7.18 -1.55
N GLY A 98 5.74 8.26 -0.78
CA GLY A 98 4.67 8.40 0.20
C GLY A 98 5.06 7.88 1.59
N PHE A 99 6.35 7.57 1.78
CA PHE A 99 6.84 6.94 3.00
C PHE A 99 6.58 7.78 4.26
N ASP A 100 6.86 9.08 4.25
CA ASP A 100 6.70 9.91 5.45
C ASP A 100 5.23 10.00 5.90
N ASP A 101 4.31 10.19 4.95
CA ASP A 101 2.87 10.23 5.21
C ASP A 101 2.36 8.87 5.71
N ALA A 102 2.80 7.78 5.07
CA ALA A 102 2.44 6.44 5.48
C ALA A 102 3.02 6.08 6.86
N LEU A 103 4.23 6.54 7.19
CA LEU A 103 4.90 6.28 8.47
C LEU A 103 4.20 7.02 9.61
N ALA A 104 3.81 8.28 9.38
CA ALA A 104 3.05 9.06 10.35
C ALA A 104 1.71 8.38 10.67
N GLU A 105 0.99 7.93 9.64
CA GLU A 105 -0.27 7.20 9.82
C GLU A 105 -0.08 5.83 10.48
N ALA A 106 0.94 5.07 10.10
CA ALA A 106 1.27 3.78 10.72
C ALA A 106 1.56 3.91 12.22
N LYS A 107 2.34 4.93 12.62
CA LYS A 107 2.63 5.23 14.03
C LYS A 107 1.38 5.62 14.82
N ARG A 108 0.43 6.34 14.19
CA ARG A 108 -0.87 6.66 14.81
C ARG A 108 -1.72 5.40 15.05
N ARG A 109 -1.74 4.48 14.08
CA ARG A 109 -2.53 3.24 14.18
C ARG A 109 -1.96 2.24 15.18
N GLU A 110 -0.63 2.16 15.25
CA GLU A 110 0.06 1.14 16.05
C GLU A 110 1.06 1.77 17.04
N PRO A 111 0.57 2.51 18.06
CA PRO A 111 1.44 3.19 19.01
C PRO A 111 2.23 2.25 19.92
N LYS A 112 1.90 0.96 19.94
CA LYS A 112 2.56 -0.06 20.77
C LYS A 112 3.88 -0.56 20.19
N ILE A 113 4.10 -0.38 18.89
CA ILE A 113 5.33 -0.80 18.22
C ILE A 113 6.48 0.09 18.66
N ARG A 114 7.59 -0.55 19.08
CA ARG A 114 8.75 0.13 19.65
C ARG A 114 9.52 0.97 18.62
N ALA A 115 10.21 2.01 19.11
CA ALA A 115 10.96 2.96 18.29
C ALA A 115 11.94 2.29 17.29
N HIS A 116 12.70 1.29 17.75
CA HIS A 116 13.69 0.60 16.94
C HIS A 116 13.09 -0.10 15.70
N ALA A 117 11.84 -0.57 15.79
CA ALA A 117 11.18 -1.23 14.67
C ALA A 117 10.91 -0.24 13.54
N TRP A 118 10.50 0.99 13.88
CA TRP A 118 10.31 2.06 12.89
C TRP A 118 11.62 2.50 12.22
N GLU A 119 12.71 2.53 12.98
CA GLU A 119 14.06 2.82 12.45
C GLU A 119 14.53 1.73 11.49
N ALA A 120 14.32 0.46 11.84
CA ALA A 120 14.61 -0.69 10.99
C ALA A 120 13.79 -0.66 9.69
N VAL A 121 12.51 -0.28 9.75
CA VAL A 121 11.67 -0.09 8.55
C VAL A 121 12.26 0.99 7.66
N ALA A 122 12.67 2.13 8.20
CA ALA A 122 13.25 3.23 7.42
C ALA A 122 14.54 2.79 6.69
N GLY A 123 15.39 2.00 7.36
CA GLY A 123 16.63 1.46 6.81
C GLY A 123 16.47 0.25 5.90
N SER A 124 15.31 -0.41 5.89
CA SER A 124 15.07 -1.63 5.10
C SER A 124 15.13 -1.37 3.59
N SER A 125 15.53 -2.39 2.82
CA SER A 125 15.57 -2.33 1.36
C SER A 125 14.17 -2.05 0.81
N ARG A 126 14.08 -1.19 -0.20
CA ARG A 126 12.82 -0.94 -0.91
C ARG A 126 12.34 -2.25 -1.53
N TYR A 127 11.26 -2.82 -0.97
CA TYR A 127 10.52 -3.88 -1.64
C TYR A 127 10.09 -3.39 -3.02
N ILE A 128 9.99 -4.29 -4.00
CA ILE A 128 9.47 -3.97 -5.34
C ILE A 128 7.96 -3.67 -5.21
N LEU A 129 7.63 -2.57 -4.56
CA LEU A 129 6.31 -1.98 -4.50
C LEU A 129 6.16 -1.14 -5.77
N ARG A 130 5.39 -1.66 -6.72
CA ARG A 130 4.93 -0.89 -7.87
C ARG A 130 3.83 0.05 -7.39
N GLY A 131 4.20 1.21 -6.83
CA GLY A 131 3.22 2.22 -6.38
C GLY A 131 3.65 3.05 -5.18
N ILE A 132 2.69 3.80 -4.65
CA ILE A 132 2.81 4.59 -3.41
C ILE A 132 2.82 3.62 -2.22
N VAL A 133 3.72 3.83 -1.26
CA VAL A 133 3.76 3.06 -0.01
C VAL A 133 2.54 3.36 0.83
N THR A 134 1.88 2.32 1.33
CA THR A 134 0.71 2.47 2.19
C THR A 134 1.06 2.31 3.67
N PRO A 135 0.24 2.83 4.61
CA PRO A 135 0.43 2.61 6.04
C PRO A 135 0.48 1.12 6.41
N GLU A 136 -0.35 0.29 5.78
CA GLU A 136 -0.37 -1.17 5.97
C GLU A 136 0.98 -1.83 5.65
N ASP A 137 1.68 -1.38 4.61
CA ASP A 137 2.99 -1.92 4.25
C ASP A 137 4.04 -1.62 5.32
N ILE A 138 4.01 -0.40 5.86
CA ILE A 138 4.93 0.03 6.93
C ILE A 138 4.63 -0.74 8.22
N ILE A 139 3.36 -0.96 8.57
CA ILE A 139 2.98 -1.77 9.75
C ILE A 139 3.48 -3.21 9.61
N LYS A 140 3.33 -3.83 8.43
CA LYS A 140 3.85 -5.19 8.18
C LYS A 140 5.35 -5.27 8.39
N LEU A 141 6.10 -4.33 7.82
CA LEU A 141 7.55 -4.29 7.98
C LEU A 141 7.97 -4.02 9.42
N ALA A 142 7.24 -3.16 10.14
CA ALA A 142 7.54 -2.84 11.53
C ALA A 142 7.32 -4.05 12.45
N ARG A 143 6.27 -4.83 12.23
CA ARG A 143 6.03 -6.08 12.96
C ARG A 143 7.12 -7.11 12.70
N VAL A 144 7.53 -7.27 11.45
CA VAL A 144 8.66 -8.15 11.11
C VAL A 144 9.95 -7.66 11.76
N ALA A 145 10.21 -6.35 11.74
CA ALA A 145 11.38 -5.79 12.40
C ALA A 145 11.34 -6.00 13.91
N GLU A 146 10.19 -5.86 14.56
CA GLU A 146 10.01 -6.10 16.00
C GLU A 146 10.19 -7.57 16.37
N GLU A 147 9.74 -8.49 15.52
CA GLU A 147 9.97 -9.92 15.66
C GLU A 147 11.46 -10.29 15.50
N LEU A 148 12.13 -9.72 14.50
CA LEU A 148 13.55 -9.97 14.24
C LEU A 148 14.49 -9.27 15.21
N ALA A 149 14.06 -8.17 15.83
CA ALA A 149 14.82 -7.42 16.83
C ALA A 149 14.86 -8.08 18.22
N ASP A 150 14.12 -9.19 18.42
CA ASP A 150 14.22 -10.04 19.60
C ASP A 150 14.92 -11.38 19.25
N PRO A 151 16.27 -11.37 19.08
CA PRO A 151 17.03 -12.58 18.77
C PRO A 151 16.79 -13.72 19.76
N ALA A 152 16.56 -13.40 21.04
CA ALA A 152 16.30 -14.39 22.09
C ALA A 152 14.96 -15.12 21.87
N ARG A 153 13.93 -14.41 21.38
CA ARG A 153 12.65 -15.03 21.02
C ARG A 153 12.76 -15.92 19.78
N ILE A 154 13.57 -15.53 18.80
CA ILE A 154 13.85 -16.35 17.61
C ILE A 154 14.58 -17.63 18.01
N GLU A 155 15.60 -17.52 18.84
CA GLU A 155 16.39 -18.66 19.34
C GLU A 155 15.50 -19.63 20.14
N ALA A 156 14.68 -19.12 21.06
CA ALA A 156 13.72 -19.93 21.81
C ALA A 156 12.67 -20.62 20.91
N ALA A 157 12.20 -19.94 19.87
CA ALA A 157 11.26 -20.53 18.91
C ALA A 157 11.90 -21.65 18.07
N LEU A 158 13.15 -21.47 17.64
CA LEU A 158 13.94 -22.48 16.95
C LEU A 158 14.21 -23.70 17.84
N GLU A 159 14.58 -23.50 19.10
CA GLU A 159 14.77 -24.59 20.06
C GLU A 159 13.48 -25.40 20.26
N ALA A 160 12.35 -24.72 20.46
CA ALA A 160 11.05 -25.35 20.62
C ALA A 160 10.63 -26.16 19.37
N GLN A 161 10.89 -25.62 18.17
CA GLN A 161 10.62 -26.31 16.92
C GLN A 161 11.50 -27.55 16.76
N THR A 162 12.78 -27.45 17.12
CA THR A 162 13.74 -28.56 17.05
C THR A 162 13.36 -29.68 18.01
N ALA A 163 12.91 -29.35 19.22
CA ALA A 163 12.39 -30.32 20.18
C ALA A 163 11.17 -31.07 19.65
N ARG A 164 10.24 -30.36 19.00
CA ARG A 164 9.03 -30.95 18.42
C ARG A 164 9.32 -31.91 17.26
N VAL A 165 10.31 -31.58 16.42
CA VAL A 165 10.78 -32.47 15.34
C VAL A 165 11.35 -33.78 15.93
N ARG A 166 12.20 -33.68 16.96
CA ARG A 166 12.76 -34.88 17.63
C ARG A 166 11.69 -35.76 18.25
N GLU A 167 10.66 -35.18 18.85
CA GLU A 167 9.54 -35.93 19.43
C GLU A 167 8.75 -36.68 18.36
N LEU A 168 8.45 -36.02 17.23
CA LEU A 168 7.78 -36.64 16.08
C LEU A 168 8.63 -37.78 15.48
N GLU A 169 9.94 -37.59 15.33
CA GLU A 169 10.85 -38.63 14.86
C GLU A 169 10.89 -39.83 15.81
N ALA A 170 10.92 -39.59 17.12
CA ALA A 170 10.86 -40.65 18.13
C ALA A 170 9.52 -41.40 18.09
N GLN A 171 8.41 -40.70 17.88
CA GLN A 171 7.09 -41.30 17.72
C GLN A 171 7.03 -42.17 16.45
N MET A 172 7.50 -41.67 15.31
CA MET A 172 7.55 -42.44 14.07
C MET A 172 8.46 -43.67 14.20
N ALA A 173 9.61 -43.55 14.86
CA ALA A 173 10.51 -44.68 15.11
C ALA A 173 9.83 -45.76 15.98
N ARG A 174 9.08 -45.36 17.01
CA ARG A 174 8.29 -46.28 17.85
C ARG A 174 7.19 -46.97 17.05
N GLU A 175 6.48 -46.23 16.20
CA GLU A 175 5.45 -46.80 15.33
C GLU A 175 6.03 -47.78 14.31
N HIS A 176 7.17 -47.45 13.70
CA HIS A 176 7.86 -48.35 12.78
C HIS A 176 8.37 -49.62 13.48
N ALA A 177 8.92 -49.49 14.69
CA ALA A 177 9.35 -50.64 15.50
C ALA A 177 8.16 -51.52 15.89
N ALA A 178 7.04 -50.93 16.31
CA ALA A 178 5.81 -51.65 16.63
C ALA A 178 5.22 -52.37 15.42
N LYS A 179 5.18 -51.72 14.25
CA LYS A 179 4.75 -52.33 12.97
C LYS A 179 5.67 -53.49 12.57
N LYS A 180 7.00 -53.35 12.70
CA LYS A 180 7.96 -54.42 12.44
C LYS A 180 7.78 -55.60 13.40
N ALA A 181 7.62 -55.34 14.71
CA ALA A 181 7.40 -56.38 15.70
C ALA A 181 6.06 -57.11 15.49
N ALA A 182 4.99 -56.40 15.11
CA ALA A 182 3.70 -57.00 14.76
C ALA A 182 3.78 -57.85 13.49
N ALA A 183 4.54 -57.41 12.47
CA ALA A 183 4.78 -58.20 11.26
C ALA A 183 5.59 -59.47 11.56
N ALA A 184 6.64 -59.38 12.39
CA ALA A 184 7.44 -60.53 12.82
C ALA A 184 6.61 -61.55 13.62
N LYS A 185 5.71 -61.10 14.51
CA LYS A 185 4.77 -61.97 15.25
C LYS A 185 3.75 -62.66 14.33
N LYS A 186 3.28 -61.99 13.27
CA LYS A 186 2.41 -62.62 12.26
C LYS A 186 3.15 -63.67 11.42
N ALA A 187 4.44 -63.45 11.13
CA ALA A 187 5.27 -64.41 10.38
C ALA A 187 5.65 -65.66 11.19
N THR A 188 5.72 -65.56 12.52
CA THR A 188 6.03 -66.68 13.43
C THR A 188 4.80 -67.40 13.99
N ALA A 189 3.59 -66.94 13.67
CA ALA A 189 2.37 -67.63 14.06
C ALA A 189 2.29 -69.00 13.35
N PRO A 190 2.23 -70.13 14.09
CA PRO A 190 2.25 -71.46 13.49
C PRO A 190 1.00 -71.67 12.64
N LYS A 191 1.20 -72.20 11.44
CA LYS A 191 0.16 -72.54 10.45
C LYS A 191 -0.77 -73.59 11.05
N ARG A 192 -1.80 -73.14 11.78
CA ARG A 192 -2.81 -74.02 12.38
C ARG A 192 -3.63 -74.64 11.25
N GLY A 193 -3.38 -75.91 11.01
CA GLY A 193 -4.36 -76.87 10.53
C GLY A 193 -4.63 -76.87 9.02
N ALA A 194 -3.71 -77.44 8.24
CA ALA A 194 -4.14 -78.29 7.15
C ALA A 194 -4.41 -79.68 7.74
N ARG A 195 -5.68 -80.03 7.97
CA ARG A 195 -6.12 -81.42 8.13
C ARG A 195 -7.63 -81.57 7.96
N GLY A 196 -8.01 -82.27 6.89
CA GLY A 196 -9.16 -83.17 6.87
C GLY A 196 -10.36 -82.72 6.05
N ARG A 197 -10.39 -83.09 4.77
CA ARG A 197 -11.25 -84.19 4.28
C ARG A 197 -10.78 -84.65 2.91
#